data_AF-A0A958QLZ0-F1
#
_entry.id   AF-A0A958QLZ0-F1
#
_cell.length_a   1.000
_cell.length_b   1.000
_cell.length_c   1.000
_cell.angle_alpha   90.00
_cell.angle_beta   90.00
_cell.angle_gamma   90.00
#
_symmetry.space_group_name_H-M   'P 1'
#
loop_
_entity.id
_entity.type
_entity.pdbx_description
1 polymer ?
#
loop_
_entity_poly.entity_id
_entity_poly.type
_entity_poly.pdbx_seq_one_letter_code
_entity_poly.pdbx_strand_id
1 'polypeptide(L)' 'MTKSPDVHSAVKPEDYPNDSFPEVAIVGRSNAGKSSMINAIMGKKIAFVSQKPGKTITLNFFSGKSYRLVDMPGYGYA' A
#
# COMPACT_ATOMS: atom_id res chain seq x y z
N MET A 1 -3.98 23.20 2.66
CA MET A 1 -2.71 22.47 2.84
C MET A 1 -2.92 21.00 2.52
N THR A 2 -3.05 20.65 1.24
CA THR A 2 -3.16 19.25 0.80
C THR A 2 -1.74 18.67 0.75
N LYS A 3 -1.33 17.95 1.81
CA LYS A 3 -0.14 17.10 1.75
C LYS A 3 -0.32 16.15 0.57
N SER A 4 0.72 16.04 -0.25
CA SER A 4 0.82 15.01 -1.28
C SER A 4 0.59 13.62 -0.67
N PRO A 5 0.15 12.61 -1.45
CA PRO A 5 0.02 11.27 -0.91
C PRO A 5 1.42 10.75 -0.53
N ASP A 6 1.73 10.83 0.75
CA ASP A 6 2.95 10.30 1.34
C ASP A 6 2.81 8.78 1.38
N VAL A 7 3.76 8.09 0.73
CA VAL A 7 3.91 6.64 0.83
C VAL A 7 4.79 6.35 2.03
N HIS A 8 4.29 5.56 2.97
CA HIS A 8 5.03 5.16 4.16
C HIS A 8 5.16 3.63 4.21
N SER A 9 6.38 3.12 4.30
CA SER A 9 6.64 1.68 4.36
C SER A 9 7.00 1.28 5.79
N ALA A 10 6.24 0.37 6.37
CA ALA A 10 6.50 -0.15 7.71
C ALA A 10 7.04 -1.58 7.65
N VAL A 11 8.04 -1.87 8.48
CA VAL A 11 8.55 -3.23 8.70
C VAL A 11 7.97 -3.81 10.00
N LYS A 12 7.71 -2.96 11.00
CA LYS A 12 7.19 -3.33 12.31
C LYS A 12 5.94 -2.54 12.68
N PRO A 13 5.11 -3.02 13.63
CA PRO A 13 3.96 -2.27 14.12
C PRO A 13 4.29 -0.90 14.71
N GLU A 14 5.48 -0.75 15.29
CA GLU A 14 5.99 0.53 15.80
C GLU A 14 6.16 1.59 14.69
N ASP A 15 6.38 1.15 13.46
CA ASP A 15 6.52 2.02 12.30
C ASP A 15 5.16 2.44 11.73
N TYR A 16 4.03 1.98 12.27
CA TYR A 16 2.72 2.32 11.72
C TYR A 16 2.42 3.82 11.92
N PRO A 17 1.75 4.47 10.96
CA PRO A 17 1.38 5.87 11.14
C PRO A 17 0.43 6.00 12.34
N ASN A 18 0.73 6.92 13.24
CA ASN A 18 0.01 7.09 14.51
C ASN A 18 -1.16 8.07 14.40
N ASP A 19 -1.94 7.98 13.32
CA ASP A 19 -3.14 8.81 13.12
C ASP A 19 -4.41 7.98 13.01
N SER A 20 -5.57 8.64 13.06
CA SER A 20 -6.88 7.99 13.16
C SER A 20 -7.64 7.97 11.83
N PHE A 21 -6.94 8.03 10.69
CA PHE A 21 -7.62 7.93 9.39
C PHE A 21 -8.20 6.53 9.18
N PRO A 22 -9.37 6.40 8.53
CA PRO A 22 -9.89 5.09 8.17
C PRO A 22 -8.96 4.41 7.17
N GLU A 23 -8.58 3.17 7.46
CA GLU A 23 -7.65 2.38 6.66
C GLU A 23 -8.35 1.23 5.93
N VAL A 24 -7.98 1.01 4.68
CA VAL A 24 -8.44 -0.14 3.87
C VAL A 24 -7.24 -0.96 3.44
N ALA A 25 -7.15 -2.18 3.97
CA ALA A 25 -6.10 -3.13 3.61
C ALA A 25 -6.46 -3.92 2.35
N ILE A 26 -5.52 -4.00 1.41
CA ILE A 26 -5.64 -4.77 0.17
C ILE A 26 -4.71 -5.98 0.26
N VAL A 27 -5.30 -7.17 0.18
CA VAL A 27 -4.61 -8.46 0.26
C VAL A 27 -5.02 -9.35 -0.92
N GLY A 28 -4.09 -10.17 -1.40
CA GLY A 28 -4.33 -11.07 -2.55
C GLY A 28 -3.04 -11.63 -3.11
N ARG A 29 -3.15 -12.59 -4.04
CA ARG A 29 -1.99 -13.29 -4.64
C ARG A 29 -0.94 -12.32 -5.22
N SER A 30 0.32 -12.73 -5.23
CA SER A 30 1.37 -11.98 -5.97
C SER A 30 0.93 -11.81 -7.43
N ASN A 31 1.16 -10.62 -8.00
CA ASN A 31 0.73 -10.25 -9.36
C ASN A 31 -0.78 -10.26 -9.64
N ALA A 32 -1.65 -10.35 -8.62
CA ALA A 32 -3.11 -10.27 -8.80
C ALA A 32 -3.64 -8.86 -9.20
N GLY A 33 -2.77 -7.86 -9.35
CA GLY A 33 -3.16 -6.50 -9.75
C GLY A 33 -3.41 -5.51 -8.60
N LYS A 34 -3.06 -5.85 -7.34
CA LYS A 34 -3.22 -4.97 -6.16
C LYS A 34 -2.65 -3.56 -6.38
N SER A 35 -1.40 -3.47 -6.81
CA SER A 35 -0.73 -2.18 -7.05
C SER A 35 -1.39 -1.39 -8.19
N SER A 36 -1.97 -2.05 -9.19
CA SER A 36 -2.75 -1.40 -10.25
C SER A 36 -4.05 -0.81 -9.70
N MET A 37 -4.75 -1.55 -8.84
CA MET A 37 -5.95 -1.06 -8.15
C MET A 37 -5.64 0.14 -7.24
N ILE A 38 -4.53 0.10 -6.48
CA ILE A 38 -4.09 1.22 -5.65
C ILE A 38 -3.82 2.46 -6.50
N ASN A 39 -3.08 2.32 -7.59
CA ASN A 39 -2.80 3.42 -8.50
C ASN A 39 -4.07 4.03 -9.10
N ALA A 40 -5.06 3.19 -9.43
CA ALA A 40 -6.36 3.65 -9.93
C ALA A 40 -7.14 4.45 -8.88
N ILE A 41 -7.22 3.95 -7.64
CA ILE A 41 -7.93 4.63 -6.54
C ILE A 41 -7.25 5.95 -6.17
N MET A 42 -5.91 5.97 -6.15
CA MET A 42 -5.12 7.14 -5.81
C MET A 42 -5.05 8.17 -6.94
N GLY A 43 -5.47 7.80 -8.16
CA GLY A 43 -5.37 8.63 -9.35
C GLY A 43 -3.93 9.00 -9.72
N LYS A 44 -2.94 8.26 -9.20
CA LYS A 44 -1.50 8.53 -9.34
C LYS A 44 -0.72 7.22 -9.30
N LYS A 45 0.40 7.16 -10.00
CA LYS A 45 1.26 5.97 -10.07
C LYS A 45 2.26 5.95 -8.89
N ILE A 46 1.76 5.61 -7.70
CA ILE A 46 2.53 5.62 -6.44
C ILE A 46 2.83 4.23 -5.88
N ALA A 47 2.05 3.21 -6.25
CA ALA A 47 2.30 1.82 -5.88
C ALA A 47 3.19 1.15 -6.92
N PHE A 48 4.31 0.59 -6.46
CA PHE A 48 5.28 -0.11 -7.30
C PHE A 48 4.73 -1.49 -7.72
N VAL A 49 4.59 -1.68 -9.04
CA VAL A 49 4.30 -3.00 -9.63
C VAL A 49 5.62 -3.75 -9.77
N SER A 50 6.05 -4.47 -8.73
CA SER A 50 7.22 -5.33 -8.82
C SER A 50 6.84 -6.71 -9.34
N GLN A 51 7.52 -7.19 -10.39
CA GLN A 51 7.38 -8.55 -10.91
C GLN A 51 8.25 -9.58 -10.16
N LYS A 52 9.18 -9.13 -9.30
CA LYS A 52 10.09 -10.04 -8.59
C LYS A 52 9.44 -10.54 -7.29
N PRO A 53 9.13 -11.85 -7.17
CA PRO A 53 8.55 -12.42 -5.96
C PRO A 53 9.55 -12.43 -4.79
N GLY A 54 9.04 -12.32 -3.57
CA GLY A 54 9.76 -12.75 -2.37
C GLY A 54 10.59 -11.71 -1.62
N LYS A 55 10.42 -10.40 -1.85
CA LYS A 55 11.16 -9.37 -1.07
C LYS A 55 10.33 -8.33 -0.32
N THR A 56 9.01 -8.32 -0.46
CA THR A 56 8.18 -7.35 0.26
C THR A 56 7.71 -7.99 1.58
N ILE A 57 8.46 -7.77 2.66
CA ILE A 57 8.02 -8.04 4.04
C ILE A 57 7.29 -6.80 4.61
N THR A 58 7.38 -5.67 3.90
CA THR A 58 6.90 -4.36 4.36
C THR A 58 5.46 -4.08 3.95
N LEU A 59 4.69 -3.53 4.88
CA LEU A 59 3.37 -2.95 4.62
C LEU A 59 3.56 -1.55 4.03
N ASN A 60 2.89 -1.23 2.92
CA ASN A 60 2.95 0.10 2.33
C ASN A 60 1.65 0.84 2.58
N PHE A 61 1.73 1.99 3.22
CA PHE A 61 0.63 2.87 3.55
C PHE A 61 0.59 4.04 2.57
N PHE A 62 -0.55 4.21 1.91
CA PHE A 62 -0.79 5.28 0.93
C PHE A 62 -1.81 6.25 1.51
N SER A 63 -1.37 7.46 1.84
CA SER A 63 -2.24 8.47 2.44
C SER A 63 -3.06 9.19 1.36
N GLY A 64 -4.39 9.03 1.41
CA GLY A 64 -5.34 9.81 0.63
C GLY A 64 -5.69 11.14 1.31
N LYS A 65 -6.79 11.77 0.88
CA LYS A 65 -7.26 13.04 1.49
C LYS A 65 -7.87 12.86 2.89
N SER A 66 -8.55 11.73 3.12
CA SER A 66 -9.32 11.46 4.33
C SER A 66 -9.37 9.96 4.66
N TYR A 67 -8.48 9.18 4.06
CA TYR A 67 -8.43 7.73 4.16
C TYR A 67 -7.01 7.27 3.85
N ARG A 68 -6.71 6.01 4.19
CA ARG A 68 -5.44 5.36 3.87
C ARG A 68 -5.68 4.02 3.21
N LEU A 69 -4.91 3.72 2.18
CA LEU A 69 -4.83 2.35 1.64
C LEU A 69 -3.59 1.66 2.18
N VAL A 70 -3.72 0.40 2.52
CA VAL A 70 -2.60 -0.43 2.99
C VAL A 70 -2.38 -1.55 1.99
N ASP A 71 -1.23 -1.56 1.33
CA ASP A 71 -0.82 -2.68 0.47
C ASP A 71 -0.16 -3.74 1.34
N MET A 72 -0.85 -4.87 1.48
CA MET A 72 -0.31 -6.03 2.14
C MET A 72 0.54 -6.84 1.15
N PRO A 73 1.64 -7.44 1.62
CA PRO A 73 2.43 -8.33 0.80
C PRO A 73 1.56 -9.46 0.24
N GLY A 74 1.72 -9.72 -1.06
CA GLY A 74 0.94 -10.76 -1.71
C GLY A 74 1.30 -12.15 -1.20
N TYR A 75 0.30 -12.97 -0.89
CA TYR A 75 0.52 -14.35 -0.47
C TYR A 75 0.57 -15.29 -1.69
N GLY A 76 1.50 -16.25 -1.69
CA GLY A 76 1.65 -17.20 -2.80
C GLY A 76 2.02 -16.55 -4.14
N TYR A 77 2.14 -17.39 -5.17
CA TYR A 77 2.36 -16.97 -6.56
C TYR A 77 1.07 -17.17 -7.36
N ALA A 78 0.83 -16.36 -8.41
CA ALA A 78 -0.29 -16.55 -9.34
C ALA A 78 0.03 -17.65 -10.37
#